data_AF-A0A2A9P7R9-F1
#
_entry.id   AF-A0A2A9P7R9-F1
#
_cell.length_a   1.000
_cell.length_b   1.000
_cell.length_c   1.000
_cell.angle_alpha   90.00
_cell.angle_beta   90.00
_cell.angle_gamma   90.00
#
_symmetry.space_group_name_H-M   'P 1'
#
loop_
_entity.id
_entity.type
_entity.pdbx_description
1 polymer ?
#
loop_
_entity_poly.entity_id
_entity_poly.type
_entity_poly.pdbx_seq_one_letter_code
_entity_poly.pdbx_strand_id
1 'polypeptide(L)'
;MRPSSFLRRFELEDVSSLTNDDVRPCDVKRRTWNLLAFHNYWLLINCTIATFFAGSSLITLGLTWWQAIISIVIGNLLVTAAILVSSVQGTHYHIGFPVYSRAVWGIWGAQFTIWNRIFLSFVW
;
A
#
# COMPACT_ATOMS: atom_id res chain seq x y z
N MET A 1 -24.65 26.97 -12.33
CA MET A 1 -23.63 25.98 -12.76
C MET A 1 -24.32 24.63 -12.82
N ARG A 2 -24.48 24.04 -14.01
CA ARG A 2 -25.29 22.83 -14.20
C ARG A 2 -24.52 21.59 -13.69
N PRO A 3 -25.09 20.75 -12.80
CA PRO A 3 -24.42 19.55 -12.28
C PRO A 3 -24.09 18.50 -13.37
N SER A 4 -24.65 18.64 -14.57
CA SER A 4 -24.38 17.75 -15.70
C SER A 4 -22.95 17.85 -16.27
N SER A 5 -22.24 18.97 -16.07
CA SER A 5 -20.83 19.08 -16.50
C SER A 5 -19.85 18.36 -15.58
N PHE A 6 -20.21 18.18 -14.30
CA PHE A 6 -19.42 17.42 -13.33
C PHE A 6 -19.55 15.91 -13.58
N LEU A 7 -20.77 15.46 -13.89
CA LEU A 7 -21.05 14.05 -14.19
C LEU A 7 -20.41 13.59 -15.51
N ARG A 8 -20.33 14.48 -16.52
CA ARG A 8 -19.66 14.18 -17.80
C ARG A 8 -18.17 13.88 -17.70
N ARG A 9 -17.49 14.29 -16.62
CA ARG A 9 -16.07 13.96 -16.39
C ARG A 9 -15.87 12.49 -16.01
N PHE A 10 -16.94 11.81 -15.57
CA PHE A 10 -16.92 10.40 -15.19
C PHE A 10 -17.45 9.47 -16.29
N GLU A 11 -18.06 10.01 -17.34
CA GLU A 11 -18.52 9.26 -18.50
C GLU A 11 -17.39 9.18 -19.53
N LEU A 12 -16.67 8.06 -19.54
CA LEU A 12 -15.71 7.73 -20.57
C LEU A 12 -16.45 7.13 -21.77
N GLU A 13 -16.06 7.55 -22.97
CA GLU A 13 -16.52 6.99 -24.24
C GLU A 13 -16.00 5.54 -24.34
N ASP A 14 -16.93 4.58 -24.34
CA ASP A 14 -16.74 3.14 -24.47
C ASP A 14 -15.89 2.42 -23.41
N VAL A 15 -16.43 2.11 -22.22
CA VAL A 15 -15.86 0.99 -21.44
C VAL A 15 -16.80 0.44 -20.36
N SER A 16 -16.75 -0.88 -20.18
CA SER A 16 -17.25 -1.65 -19.04
C SER A 16 -17.30 -0.86 -17.71
N SER A 17 -18.40 -0.98 -16.95
CA SER A 17 -18.67 -0.35 -15.64
C SER A 17 -17.55 -0.47 -14.59
N LEU A 18 -16.53 -1.31 -14.83
CA LEU A 18 -15.42 -1.60 -13.93
C LEU A 18 -14.15 -0.77 -14.21
N THR A 19 -14.13 0.03 -15.29
CA THR A 19 -12.98 0.82 -15.72
C THR A 19 -13.19 2.29 -15.38
N ASN A 20 -12.24 2.89 -14.67
CA ASN A 20 -12.18 4.31 -14.34
C ASN A 20 -10.76 4.82 -14.62
N ASP A 21 -10.58 6.11 -14.90
CA ASP A 21 -9.29 6.75 -15.11
C ASP A 21 -8.33 6.56 -13.92
N ASP A 22 -8.85 6.48 -12.70
CA ASP A 22 -8.06 6.21 -11.49
C ASP A 22 -7.58 4.75 -11.37
N VAL A 23 -8.21 3.84 -12.09
CA VAL A 23 -7.99 2.39 -12.02
C VAL A 23 -7.08 1.92 -13.15
N ARG A 24 -6.89 2.75 -14.18
CA ARG A 24 -6.02 2.45 -15.32
C ARG A 24 -4.55 2.38 -14.86
N PRO A 25 -3.73 1.51 -15.48
CA PRO A 25 -2.29 1.47 -15.21
C PRO A 25 -1.64 2.84 -15.37
N CYS A 26 -0.68 3.15 -14.51
CA CYS A 26 -0.06 4.48 -14.51
C CYS A 26 0.77 4.71 -15.79
N ASP A 27 0.41 5.76 -16.54
CA ASP A 27 1.11 6.22 -17.74
C ASP A 27 2.58 6.51 -17.48
N VAL A 28 3.44 6.22 -18.46
CA VAL A 28 4.90 6.39 -18.35
C VAL A 28 5.28 7.84 -17.97
N LYS A 29 4.54 8.83 -18.48
CA LYS A 29 4.77 10.26 -18.20
C LYS A 29 4.49 10.65 -16.74
N ARG A 30 3.70 9.87 -16.01
CA ARG A 30 3.33 10.13 -14.60
C ARG A 30 4.21 9.40 -13.59
N ARG A 31 5.20 8.62 -14.06
CA ARG A 31 6.12 7.85 -13.22
C ARG A 31 7.26 8.74 -12.72
N THR A 32 6.97 9.59 -11.73
CA THR A 32 7.94 10.54 -11.14
C THR A 32 8.71 9.98 -9.95
N TRP A 33 8.46 8.72 -9.58
CA TRP A 33 9.09 8.05 -8.44
C TRP A 33 10.56 7.70 -8.75
N ASN A 34 11.47 8.48 -8.16
CA ASN A 34 12.90 8.23 -8.18
C ASN A 34 13.35 7.39 -6.97
N LEU A 35 14.53 6.78 -7.07
CA LEU A 35 15.14 6.01 -5.96
C LEU A 35 15.26 6.82 -4.66
N LEU A 36 15.58 8.11 -4.77
CA LEU A 36 15.63 9.01 -3.60
C LEU A 36 14.25 9.23 -2.96
N ALA A 37 13.21 9.38 -3.78
CA ALA A 37 11.84 9.52 -3.27
C ALA A 37 11.40 8.24 -2.55
N PHE A 38 11.78 7.07 -3.09
CA PHE A 38 11.54 5.78 -2.45
C PHE A 38 12.26 5.67 -1.10
N HIS A 39 13.56 5.96 -1.05
CA HIS A 39 14.33 5.90 0.19
C HIS A 39 13.75 6.82 1.28
N ASN A 40 13.48 8.08 0.93
CA ASN A 40 12.94 9.06 1.87
C ASN A 40 11.54 8.67 2.36
N TYR A 41 10.70 8.10 1.48
CA TYR A 41 9.39 7.60 1.87
C TYR A 41 9.49 6.48 2.91
N TRP A 42 10.39 5.51 2.72
CA TRP A 42 10.60 4.43 3.68
C TRP A 42 11.15 4.92 5.01
N LEU A 43 12.04 5.91 4.99
CA LEU A 43 12.54 6.54 6.22
C LEU A 43 11.38 7.19 7.00
N LEU A 44 10.52 7.94 6.31
CA LEU A 44 9.42 8.67 6.92
C LEU A 44 8.42 7.75 7.63
N ILE A 45 8.04 6.64 7.00
CA ILE A 45 7.04 5.72 7.59
C ILE A 45 7.61 4.92 8.77
N ASN A 46 8.92 4.67 8.81
CA ASN A 46 9.56 3.99 9.94
C ASN A 46 9.77 4.92 11.13
N CYS A 47 10.02 6.22 10.87
CA CYS A 47 10.18 7.26 11.89
C CYS A 47 8.84 7.70 12.49
N THR A 48 8.08 6.76 13.06
CA THR A 48 6.81 7.02 13.75
C THR A 48 6.87 6.57 15.19
N ILE A 49 6.05 7.18 16.05
CA ILE A 49 5.96 6.86 17.49
C ILE A 49 5.63 5.39 17.72
N ALA A 50 4.81 4.79 16.85
CA ALA A 50 4.45 3.38 16.91
C ALA A 50 5.68 2.46 16.86
N THR A 51 6.65 2.76 15.99
CA THR A 51 7.89 1.98 15.87
C THR A 51 8.75 2.09 17.14
N PHE A 52 8.85 3.29 17.72
CA PHE A 52 9.58 3.49 18.98
C PHE A 52 8.90 2.79 20.16
N PHE A 53 7.57 2.77 20.18
CA PHE A 53 6.79 2.06 21.20
C PHE A 53 6.97 0.54 21.09
N ALA A 54 6.96 -0.01 19.87
CA ALA A 54 7.20 -1.42 19.62
C ALA A 54 8.61 -1.86 20.05
N GLY A 55 9.62 -1.01 19.87
CA GLY A 55 10.98 -1.28 20.37
C GLY A 55 11.04 -1.30 21.90
N SER A 56 10.37 -0.34 22.56
CA SER A 56 10.32 -0.27 24.03
C SER A 56 9.58 -1.45 24.66
N SER A 57 8.48 -1.91 24.04
CA SER A 57 7.67 -3.01 24.58
C SER A 57 8.42 -4.35 24.62
N LEU A 58 9.34 -4.59 23.69
CA LEU A 58 10.21 -5.77 23.68
C LEU A 58 11.13 -5.81 24.90
N ILE A 59 11.63 -4.66 25.35
CA ILE A 59 12.45 -4.57 26.56
C ILE A 59 11.58 -4.80 27.79
N THR A 60 10.35 -4.27 27.81
CA THR A 60 9.38 -4.50 28.89
C THR A 60 8.99 -5.98 29.02
N LEU A 61 9.01 -6.75 27.93
CA LEU A 61 8.77 -8.20 27.93
C LEU A 61 9.91 -9.03 28.55
N GLY A 62 10.98 -8.38 29.03
CA GLY A 62 12.08 -9.04 29.73
C GLY A 62 13.28 -9.40 28.86
N LEU A 63 13.32 -8.97 27.58
CA LEU A 63 14.50 -9.15 26.75
C LEU A 63 15.59 -8.16 27.13
N THR A 64 16.84 -8.64 27.14
CA THR A 64 17.99 -7.73 27.20
C THR A 64 18.07 -6.88 25.93
N TRP A 65 18.62 -5.67 26.05
CA TRP A 65 18.64 -4.69 24.95
C TRP A 65 19.27 -5.23 23.65
N TRP A 66 20.33 -6.04 23.75
CA TRP A 66 20.94 -6.69 22.59
C TRP A 66 20.04 -7.73 21.93
N GLN A 67 19.33 -8.54 22.72
CA GLN A 67 18.40 -9.55 22.20
C GLN A 67 17.19 -8.90 21.53
N ALA A 68 16.68 -7.79 22.09
CA ALA A 68 15.61 -7.00 21.48
C ALA A 68 16.01 -6.47 20.10
N ILE A 69 17.22 -5.92 19.96
CA ILE A 69 17.74 -5.43 18.65
C ILE A 69 17.82 -6.58 17.64
N ILE A 70 18.39 -7.73 18.02
CA ILE A 70 18.51 -8.88 17.11
C ILE A 70 17.14 -9.38 16.67
N SER A 71 16.17 -9.47 17.58
CA SER A 71 14.80 -9.87 17.29
C SER A 71 14.12 -8.91 16.29
N ILE A 72 14.27 -7.60 16.48
CA ILE A 72 13.74 -6.58 15.57
C ILE A 72 14.37 -6.71 14.18
N VAL A 73 15.68 -6.92 14.10
CA VAL A 73 16.38 -7.08 12.80
C VAL A 73 15.88 -8.32 12.06
N ILE A 74 15.74 -9.46 12.75
CA ILE A 74 15.22 -10.69 12.15
C ILE A 74 13.77 -10.49 11.68
N GLY A 75 12.93 -9.88 12.49
CA GLY A 75 11.55 -9.57 12.13
C GLY A 75 11.46 -8.69 10.88
N ASN A 76 12.27 -7.61 10.82
CA ASN A 76 12.31 -6.72 9.67
C ASN A 76 12.86 -7.41 8.40
N LEU A 77 13.81 -8.35 8.52
CA LEU A 77 14.29 -9.13 7.38
C LEU A 77 13.18 -10.01 6.79
N LEU A 78 12.40 -10.69 7.63
CA LEU A 78 11.27 -11.51 7.18
C LEU A 78 10.19 -10.66 6.50
N VAL A 79 9.86 -9.52 7.10
CA VAL A 79 8.90 -8.56 6.53
C VAL A 79 9.40 -8.02 5.19
N THR A 80 10.69 -7.70 5.09
CA THR A 80 11.30 -7.23 3.84
C THR A 80 11.16 -8.26 2.72
N ALA A 81 11.41 -9.54 3.01
CA ALA A 81 11.23 -10.61 2.04
C ALA A 81 9.78 -10.69 1.52
N ALA A 82 8.79 -10.59 2.42
CA ALA A 82 7.37 -10.59 2.04
C ALA A 82 6.98 -9.36 1.20
N ILE A 83 7.52 -8.18 1.54
CA ILE A 83 7.29 -6.94 0.78
C ILE A 83 7.87 -7.06 -0.62
N LEU A 84 9.07 -7.63 -0.78
CA LEU A 84 9.69 -7.78 -2.11
C LEU A 84 8.82 -8.63 -3.04
N VAL A 85 8.31 -9.77 -2.55
CA VAL A 85 7.40 -10.63 -3.33
C VAL A 85 6.12 -9.89 -3.72
N SER A 86 5.55 -9.13 -2.77
CA SER A 86 4.33 -8.35 -3.00
C SER A 86 4.54 -7.16 -3.93
N SER A 87 5.76 -6.61 -3.98
CA SER A 87 6.07 -5.40 -4.76
C SER A 87 6.19 -5.66 -6.26
N VAL A 88 6.50 -6.89 -6.67
CA VAL A 88 6.66 -7.29 -8.09
C VAL A 88 5.43 -6.88 -8.92
N GLN A 89 4.23 -7.07 -8.39
CA GLN A 89 2.98 -6.79 -9.10
C GLN A 89 2.81 -5.29 -9.37
N GLY A 90 3.17 -4.45 -8.40
CA GLY A 90 3.13 -3.00 -8.54
C GLY A 90 4.16 -2.47 -9.52
N THR A 91 5.37 -3.05 -9.55
CA THR A 91 6.46 -2.60 -10.43
C THR A 91 6.28 -3.03 -11.88
N HIS A 92 5.83 -4.26 -12.16
CA HIS A 92 5.68 -4.71 -13.55
C HIS A 92 4.40 -4.16 -14.19
N TYR A 93 3.26 -4.29 -13.50
CA TYR A 93 1.95 -3.97 -14.08
C TYR A 93 1.53 -2.52 -13.83
N HIS A 94 2.19 -1.80 -12.92
CA HIS A 94 1.87 -0.39 -12.61
C HIS A 94 0.39 -0.20 -12.22
N ILE A 95 -0.19 -1.22 -11.59
CA ILE A 95 -1.58 -1.26 -11.13
C ILE A 95 -1.65 -1.09 -9.61
N GLY A 96 -2.72 -0.46 -9.12
CA GLY A 96 -2.98 -0.32 -7.70
C GLY A 96 -3.48 -1.62 -7.04
N PHE A 97 -3.34 -1.69 -5.72
CA PHE A 97 -3.85 -2.82 -4.90
C PHE A 97 -5.30 -3.22 -5.20
N PRO A 98 -6.27 -2.30 -5.40
CA PRO A 98 -7.66 -2.68 -5.68
C PRO A 98 -7.84 -3.45 -6.99
N VAL A 99 -6.99 -3.21 -7.98
CA VAL A 99 -7.02 -3.92 -9.27
C VAL A 99 -6.41 -5.31 -9.10
N TYR A 100 -5.27 -5.40 -8.42
CA TYR A 100 -4.63 -6.68 -8.15
C TYR A 100 -5.51 -7.60 -7.30
N SER A 101 -6.22 -7.05 -6.31
CA SER A 101 -7.14 -7.83 -5.48
C SER A 101 -8.26 -8.50 -6.30
N ARG A 102 -8.74 -7.84 -7.37
CA ARG A 102 -9.73 -8.44 -8.29
C ARG A 102 -9.19 -9.65 -9.06
N ALA A 103 -7.89 -9.71 -9.33
CA ALA A 103 -7.28 -10.86 -9.99
C ALA A 103 -7.23 -12.10 -9.09
N VAL A 104 -7.13 -11.90 -7.77
CA VAL A 104 -7.05 -12.99 -6.79
C VAL A 104 -8.44 -13.43 -6.29
N TRP A 105 -9.30 -12.47 -5.95
CA TRP A 105 -10.59 -12.72 -5.27
C TRP A 105 -11.81 -12.59 -6.19
N GLY A 106 -11.61 -12.24 -7.46
CA GLY A 106 -12.68 -11.89 -8.39
C GLY A 106 -13.28 -10.51 -8.12
N ILE A 107 -14.24 -10.12 -8.97
CA ILE A 107 -14.82 -8.77 -8.96
C ILE A 107 -15.60 -8.49 -7.66
N TRP A 108 -16.43 -9.44 -7.23
CA TRP A 108 -17.26 -9.31 -6.04
C TRP A 108 -16.50 -9.65 -4.75
N GLY A 109 -15.59 -10.63 -4.78
CA GLY A 109 -14.79 -11.02 -3.62
C GLY A 109 -13.74 -9.99 -3.21
N ALA A 110 -13.24 -9.18 -4.15
CA ALA A 110 -12.26 -8.13 -3.84
C ALA A 110 -12.79 -7.06 -2.87
N GLN A 111 -14.11 -6.84 -2.81
CA GLN A 111 -14.71 -5.85 -1.92
C GLN A 111 -14.37 -6.12 -0.45
N PHE A 112 -14.33 -7.39 -0.03
CA PHE A 112 -13.98 -7.76 1.34
C PHE A 112 -12.56 -7.27 1.72
N THR A 113 -11.57 -7.52 0.87
CA THR A 113 -10.18 -7.09 1.11
C THR A 113 -10.04 -5.57 1.09
N ILE A 114 -10.80 -4.88 0.25
CA ILE A 114 -10.79 -3.41 0.16
C ILE A 114 -11.39 -2.82 1.45
N TRP A 115 -12.53 -3.34 1.91
CA TRP A 115 -13.13 -2.91 3.17
C TRP A 115 -12.20 -3.10 4.36
N ASN A 116 -11.55 -4.26 4.48
CA ASN A 116 -10.59 -4.51 5.56
C ASN A 116 -9.47 -3.46 5.60
N ARG A 117 -8.93 -3.09 4.42
CA ARG A 117 -7.91 -2.04 4.33
C ARG A 117 -8.45 -0.65 4.65
N ILE A 118 -9.68 -0.33 4.24
CA ILE A 118 -10.31 0.95 4.55
C ILE A 118 -10.49 1.09 6.07
N PHE A 119 -10.99 0.05 6.75
CA PHE A 119 -11.15 0.07 8.21
C PHE A 119 -9.81 0.22 8.92
N LEU A 120 -8.77 -0.48 8.46
CA LEU A 120 -7.43 -0.32 9.01
C LEU A 120 -6.94 1.14 8.90
N SER A 121 -7.16 1.79 7.75
CA SER A 121 -6.78 3.20 7.54
C SER A 121 -7.58 4.20 8.39
N PHE A 122 -8.72 3.82 8.96
CA PHE A 122 -9.44 4.68 9.91
C PHE A 122 -8.93 4.55 11.35
N VAL A 123 -8.34 3.40 11.70
CA VAL A 123 -7.83 3.11 13.04
C VAL A 123 -6.41 3.62 13.21
N TRP A 124 -5.62 3.59 12.14
CA TRP A 124 -4.27 4.15 12.06
C TRP A 124 -4.29 5.67 11.90
#